data_AF-A0A127SGZ2-F1
#
_entry.id   AF-A0A127SGZ2-F1
#
_cell.length_a   1.000
_cell.length_b   1.000
_cell.length_c   1.000
_cell.angle_alpha   90.00
_cell.angle_beta   90.00
_cell.angle_gamma   90.00
#
_symmetry.space_group_name_H-M   'P 1'
#
loop_
_entity.id
_entity.type
_entity.pdbx_description
1 polymer ?
#
loop_
_entity_poly.entity_id
_entity_poly.type
_entity_poly.pdbx_seq_one_letter_code
_entity_poly.pdbx_strand_id
1 'polypeptide(L)'
;MAKQETTCDDILKELRAKQYRPVYYLMGEESYYIDLISDYIVDNVLTDTEKEFNLTVVYGADVDIATVINAAKRYPMMSERQVVVVK
;
A
#
# COMPACT_ATOMS: atom_id res chain seq x y z
N MET A 1 10.39 -23.74 3.12
CA MET A 1 10.15 -23.05 1.84
C MET A 1 11.14 -21.91 1.77
N ALA A 2 11.99 -21.85 0.74
CA ALA A 2 12.94 -20.75 0.59
C ALA A 2 12.15 -19.44 0.47
N LYS A 3 12.43 -18.48 1.35
CA LYS A 3 11.83 -17.15 1.29
C LYS A 3 12.47 -16.49 0.06
N GLN A 4 11.72 -16.39 -1.03
CA GLN A 4 12.21 -15.75 -2.24
C GLN A 4 12.46 -14.28 -1.93
N GLU A 5 13.72 -13.84 -2.02
CA GLU A 5 14.07 -12.43 -1.90
C GLU A 5 13.42 -11.70 -3.07
N THR A 6 12.39 -10.92 -2.77
CA THR A 6 11.67 -10.10 -3.75
C THR A 6 12.32 -8.73 -3.74
N THR A 7 12.78 -8.26 -4.89
CA THR A 7 13.44 -6.95 -5.00
C THR A 7 12.43 -5.82 -5.23
N CYS A 8 12.86 -4.57 -5.08
CA CYS A 8 12.03 -3.40 -5.42
C CYS A 8 11.53 -3.45 -6.87
N ASP A 9 12.41 -3.80 -7.80
CA ASP A 9 12.07 -3.92 -9.23
C ASP A 9 11.03 -5.00 -9.51
N ASP A 10 11.11 -6.14 -8.80
CA ASP A 10 10.10 -7.21 -8.92
C ASP A 10 8.73 -6.71 -8.47
N ILE A 11 8.66 -6.01 -7.33
CA ILE A 11 7.41 -5.43 -6.81
C ILE A 11 6.85 -4.41 -7.81
N LEU A 12 7.66 -3.47 -8.27
CA LEU A 12 7.21 -2.46 -9.24
C LEU A 12 6.74 -3.07 -10.56
N LYS A 13 7.36 -4.17 -11.00
CA LYS A 13 6.91 -4.91 -12.19
C LYS A 13 5.53 -5.54 -11.97
N GLU A 14 5.28 -6.17 -10.82
CA GLU A 14 3.96 -6.70 -10.46
C GLU A 14 2.92 -5.58 -10.38
N LEU A 15 3.24 -4.47 -9.70
CA LEU A 15 2.36 -3.31 -9.55
C LEU A 15 1.98 -2.71 -10.91
N ARG A 16 2.94 -2.53 -11.83
CA ARG A 16 2.69 -2.04 -13.20
C ARG A 16 1.84 -3.00 -14.03
N ALA A 17 1.96 -4.30 -13.76
CA ALA A 17 1.09 -5.33 -14.34
C ALA A 17 -0.30 -5.40 -13.68
N LYS A 18 -0.62 -4.49 -12.75
CA LYS A 18 -1.84 -4.47 -11.92
C LYS A 18 -2.03 -5.75 -11.08
N GLN A 19 -0.92 -6.44 -10.79
CA GLN A 19 -0.88 -7.62 -9.93
C GLN A 19 -0.62 -7.18 -8.50
N TYR A 20 -1.70 -6.78 -7.82
CA TYR A 20 -1.60 -6.26 -6.46
C TYR A 20 -1.70 -7.37 -5.43
N ARG A 21 -0.69 -7.47 -4.56
CA ARG A 21 -0.77 -8.25 -3.32
C ARG A 21 -1.58 -7.49 -2.27
N PRO A 22 -2.28 -8.19 -1.35
CA PRO A 22 -3.13 -7.55 -0.35
C PRO A 22 -2.34 -6.83 0.76
N VAL A 23 -1.08 -7.23 1.00
CA VAL A 23 -0.23 -6.66 2.06
C VAL A 23 1.20 -6.54 1.54
N TYR A 24 1.80 -5.36 1.74
CA TYR A 24 3.21 -5.09 1.50
C TYR A 24 3.86 -4.68 2.81
N TYR A 25 4.94 -5.35 3.20
CA TYR A 25 5.78 -4.97 4.31
C TYR A 25 7.09 -4.40 3.75
N LEU A 26 7.17 -3.07 3.70
CA LEU A 26 8.30 -2.35 3.12
C LEU A 26 9.25 -1.92 4.24
N MET A 27 10.46 -2.46 4.23
CA MET A 27 11.48 -2.24 5.25
C MET A 27 12.85 -2.31 4.60
N GLY A 28 13.77 -1.46 5.04
CA GLY A 28 15.15 -1.44 4.57
C GLY A 28 15.89 -0.22 5.09
N GLU A 29 17.21 -0.21 4.91
CA GLU A 29 18.05 0.95 5.26
C GLU A 29 17.89 2.08 4.26
N GLU A 30 17.63 1.75 3.00
CA GLU A 30 17.41 2.72 1.92
C GLU A 30 15.93 3.08 1.79
N SER A 31 15.53 4.23 2.36
CA SER A 31 14.16 4.72 2.33
C SER A 31 13.65 5.00 0.91
N TYR A 32 14.54 5.36 -0.02
CA TYR A 32 14.19 5.64 -1.41
C TYR A 32 13.35 4.53 -2.06
N TYR A 33 13.71 3.25 -1.83
CA TYR A 33 12.96 2.12 -2.40
C TYR A 33 11.61 1.89 -1.72
N ILE A 34 11.50 2.22 -0.42
CA ILE A 34 10.25 2.17 0.33
C ILE A 34 9.29 3.22 -0.25
N ASP A 35 9.76 4.45 -0.38
CA ASP A 35 9.01 5.58 -0.92
C ASP A 35 8.58 5.30 -2.37
N LEU A 36 9.49 4.77 -3.20
CA LEU A 36 9.20 4.46 -4.60
C LEU A 36 8.03 3.47 -4.75
N ILE A 37 7.95 2.46 -3.89
CA ILE A 37 6.86 1.48 -3.91
C ILE A 37 5.59 2.09 -3.31
N SER A 38 5.68 2.76 -2.16
CA SER A 38 4.51 3.33 -1.49
C SER A 38 3.84 4.40 -2.33
N ASP A 39 4.64 5.27 -2.94
CA ASP A 39 4.15 6.37 -3.76
C ASP A 39 3.54 5.83 -5.06
N TYR A 40 4.16 4.80 -5.67
CA TYR A 40 3.54 4.13 -6.83
C TYR A 40 2.14 3.59 -6.48
N ILE A 41 1.99 2.92 -5.34
CA ILE A 41 0.69 2.38 -4.88
C ILE A 41 -0.32 3.52 -4.68
N VAL A 42 0.06 4.57 -3.96
CA VAL A 42 -0.78 5.74 -3.68
C VAL A 42 -1.22 6.43 -4.98
N ASP A 43 -0.31 6.56 -5.94
CA ASP A 43 -0.57 7.33 -7.15
C ASP A 43 -1.34 6.57 -8.22
N ASN A 44 -1.19 5.24 -8.31
CA ASN A 44 -1.64 4.46 -9.46
C ASN A 44 -2.72 3.41 -9.18
N VAL A 45 -2.91 2.99 -7.92
CA VAL A 45 -3.90 1.93 -7.61
C VAL A 45 -5.33 2.47 -7.67
N LEU A 46 -5.51 3.74 -7.30
CA LEU A 46 -6.79 4.44 -7.27
C LEU A 46 -6.74 5.64 -8.20
N THR A 47 -7.85 5.94 -8.86
CA THR A 47 -8.06 7.23 -9.52
C THR A 47 -8.18 8.35 -8.49
N ASP A 48 -8.01 9.60 -8.90
CA ASP A 48 -8.04 10.74 -7.96
C ASP A 48 -9.37 10.85 -7.21
N THR A 49 -10.50 10.57 -7.87
CA THR A 49 -11.82 10.52 -7.23
C THR A 49 -11.95 9.36 -6.24
N GLU A 50 -11.38 8.20 -6.55
CA GLU A 50 -11.41 7.05 -5.63
C GLU A 50 -10.54 7.30 -4.39
N LYS A 51 -9.41 8.01 -4.52
CA LYS A 51 -8.51 8.34 -3.39
C LYS A 51 -9.23 9.11 -2.29
N GLU A 52 -10.17 9.99 -2.63
CA GLU A 52 -10.94 10.79 -1.65
C GLU A 52 -11.68 9.91 -0.61
N PHE A 53 -12.03 8.68 -0.97
CA PHE A 53 -12.80 7.77 -0.12
C PHE A 53 -12.05 6.49 0.25
N ASN A 54 -11.09 6.07 -0.57
CA ASN A 54 -10.47 4.75 -0.52
C ASN A 54 -8.97 4.78 -0.22
N LEU A 55 -8.39 5.96 0.02
CA LEU A 55 -7.01 6.09 0.48
C LEU A 55 -6.98 6.57 1.93
N THR A 56 -6.32 5.81 2.79
CA THR A 56 -6.04 6.21 4.18
C THR A 56 -4.53 6.17 4.40
N VAL A 57 -3.92 7.31 4.69
CA VAL A 57 -2.52 7.41 5.11
C VAL A 57 -2.48 7.79 6.57
N VAL A 58 -1.81 6.98 7.39
CA VAL A 58 -1.65 7.21 8.83
C VAL A 58 -0.18 7.08 9.22
N TYR A 59 0.19 7.71 10.34
CA TYR A 59 1.52 7.58 10.92
C TYR A 59 1.45 6.62 12.10
N GLY A 60 2.29 5.58 12.10
CA GLY A 60 2.28 4.51 13.08
C GLY A 60 2.51 4.99 14.52
N ALA A 61 3.17 6.14 14.69
CA ALA A 61 3.38 6.77 16.00
C ALA A 61 2.08 7.37 16.60
N ASP A 62 1.11 7.73 15.76
CA ASP A 62 -0.08 8.51 16.15
C ASP A 62 -1.38 7.69 16.08
N VAL A 63 -1.31 6.40 15.72
CA VAL A 63 -2.48 5.55 15.47
C VAL A 63 -2.38 4.22 16.20
N ASP A 64 -3.49 3.75 16.77
CA ASP A 64 -3.56 2.40 17.32
C ASP A 64 -3.85 1.34 16.23
N ILE A 65 -3.46 0.09 16.53
CA ILE A 65 -3.63 -1.03 15.59
C ILE A 65 -5.10 -1.30 15.25
N ALA A 66 -6.05 -1.05 16.17
CA ALA A 66 -7.46 -1.30 15.93
C ALA A 66 -8.01 -0.34 14.86
N THR A 67 -7.56 0.90 14.87
CA THR A 67 -7.91 1.93 13.88
C THR A 67 -7.41 1.53 12.49
N VAL A 68 -6.17 1.06 12.37
CA VAL A 68 -5.61 0.57 11.09
C VAL A 68 -6.41 -0.62 10.55
N ILE A 69 -6.68 -1.61 11.41
CA ILE A 69 -7.47 -2.80 11.03
C ILE A 69 -8.87 -2.40 10.57
N ASN A 70 -9.52 -1.48 11.29
CA ASN A 70 -10.85 -1.01 10.93
C ASN A 70 -10.86 -0.25 9.60
N ALA A 71 -9.84 0.57 9.32
CA ALA A 71 -9.68 1.23 8.02
C ALA A 71 -9.53 0.21 6.88
N ALA A 72 -8.68 -0.81 7.06
CA ALA A 72 -8.45 -1.85 6.07
C ALA A 72 -9.68 -2.76 5.82
N LYS A 73 -10.57 -2.91 6.81
CA LYS A 73 -11.81 -3.67 6.70
C LYS A 73 -12.97 -2.93 6.02
N ARG A 74 -12.85 -1.62 5.79
CA ARG A 74 -13.91 -0.85 5.14
C ARG A 74 -14.06 -1.31 3.70
N TYR A 75 -15.29 -1.62 3.31
CA TYR A 75 -15.61 -1.89 1.91
C TYR A 75 -15.26 -0.66 1.05
N PRO A 76 -14.59 -0.85 -0.09
CA PRO A 76 -14.31 0.24 -1.00
C PRO A 76 -15.58 0.94 -1.49
N MET A 77 -15.53 2.25 -1.62
CA MET A 77 -16.62 3.08 -2.15
C MET A 77 -16.35 3.39 -3.62
N MET A 78 -17.22 2.89 -4.51
CA MET A 78 -17.12 3.10 -5.96
C MET A 78 -15.74 2.73 -6.55
N SER A 79 -15.03 1.81 -5.88
CA SER A 79 -13.72 1.31 -6.27
C SER A 79 -13.63 -0.20 -6.06
N GLU A 80 -12.65 -0.85 -6.68
CA GLU A 80 -12.33 -2.25 -6.40
C GLU A 80 -11.48 -2.42 -5.12
N ARG A 81 -10.80 -1.37 -4.65
CA ARG A 81 -9.75 -1.49 -3.63
C ARG A 81 -9.84 -0.39 -2.57
N GLN A 82 -9.46 -0.76 -1.36
CA GLN A 82 -9.18 0.13 -0.24
C GLN A 82 -7.67 0.10 -0.02
N VAL A 83 -7.03 1.26 -0.01
CA VAL A 83 -5.58 1.40 0.17
C VAL A 83 -5.33 2.04 1.53
N VAL A 84 -4.66 1.32 2.42
CA VAL A 84 -4.24 1.83 3.72
C VAL A 84 -2.71 1.80 3.78
N VAL A 85 -2.11 2.97 3.96
CA VAL A 85 -0.66 3.14 4.09
C VAL A 85 -0.37 3.57 5.53
N VAL A 86 0.51 2.83 6.20
CA VAL A 86 1.02 3.16 7.52
C VAL A 86 2.48 3.58 7.37
N LYS A 87 2.78 4.85 7.63
CA LYS A 87 4.12 5.43 7.59
C LYS A 87 4.77 5.45 8.97
#